data_AF-A0A7S2NMU5-F1
#
_entry.id   AF-A0A7S2NMU5-F1
#
_cell.length_a   1.000
_cell.length_b   1.000
_cell.length_c   1.000
_cell.angle_alpha   90.00
_cell.angle_beta   90.00
_cell.angle_gamma   90.00
#
_symmetry.space_group_name_H-M   'P 1'
#
loop_
_entity.id
_entity.type
_entity.pdbx_description
1 polymer ?
#
loop_
_entity_poly.entity_id
_entity_poly.type
_entity_poly.pdbx_seq_one_letter_code
_entity_poly.pdbx_strand_id
1 'polypeptide(L)'
;TNIAVIKYWGKRDERLHLPLNSSLSATLDSSNLRTETTVLASRSFEKTRLWLNGKEQVVDAEHLESATRFQRCLREMMARAAEHVSHLNNKGEIVNVAKSEWSSYKFHVISINTFPTAAGLASSASGYACLVYALGQLFGVKEAFEGEVTCIARQGSGSACRSLMGGFVRWEKGTSP
;
A
#
# COMPACT_ATOMS: atom_id res chain seq x y z
N THR A 1 9.42 -1.47 8.81
CA THR A 1 8.87 -0.13 9.17
C THR A 1 10.00 0.90 9.15
N ASN A 2 9.76 2.20 9.37
CA ASN A 2 10.83 3.23 9.40
C ASN A 2 10.68 4.20 10.57
N ILE A 3 11.79 4.83 10.98
CA ILE A 3 11.83 5.88 12.01
C ILE A 3 12.40 7.16 11.42
N ALA A 4 11.64 8.26 11.49
CA ALA A 4 12.06 9.55 10.97
C ALA A 4 13.15 10.20 11.85
N VAL A 5 14.29 10.52 11.23
CA VAL A 5 15.37 11.33 11.81
C VAL A 5 15.21 12.81 11.46
N ILE A 6 14.67 13.14 10.29
CA ILE A 6 14.11 14.46 9.94
C ILE A 6 12.60 14.30 9.83
N LYS A 7 11.85 15.06 10.62
CA LYS A 7 10.43 14.80 10.85
C LYS A 7 9.56 15.26 9.68
N TYR A 8 8.58 14.44 9.36
CA TYR A 8 7.41 14.87 8.59
C TYR A 8 6.33 15.31 9.59
N TRP A 9 5.95 16.58 9.55
CA TRP A 9 4.88 17.12 10.37
C TRP A 9 4.13 18.24 9.64
N GLY A 10 2.88 17.98 9.28
CA GLY A 10 2.02 18.90 8.53
C GLY A 10 1.96 18.62 7.02
N LYS A 11 0.78 18.84 6.45
CA LYS A 11 0.44 18.60 5.05
C LYS A 11 0.15 19.93 4.36
N ARG A 12 0.61 20.10 3.13
CA ARG A 12 0.15 21.17 2.23
C ARG A 12 -1.04 20.73 1.36
N ASP A 13 -1.22 19.43 1.18
CA ASP A 13 -2.37 18.83 0.51
C ASP A 13 -2.79 17.57 1.27
N GLU A 14 -3.98 17.60 1.87
CA GLU A 14 -4.52 16.47 2.63
C GLU A 14 -4.99 15.33 1.74
N ARG A 15 -5.47 15.64 0.54
CA ARG A 15 -5.95 14.64 -0.40
C ARG A 15 -4.76 13.85 -0.94
N LEU A 16 -3.72 14.52 -1.43
CA LEU A 16 -2.55 13.88 -2.03
C LEU A 16 -1.49 13.46 -1.00
N HIS A 17 -1.68 13.80 0.28
CA HIS A 17 -0.69 13.65 1.35
C HIS A 17 0.66 14.32 1.02
N LEU A 18 0.63 15.52 0.43
CA LEU A 18 1.86 16.28 0.15
C LEU A 18 2.36 16.97 1.42
N PRO A 19 3.65 16.87 1.77
CA PRO A 19 4.17 17.39 3.02
C PRO A 19 4.56 18.86 2.89
N LEU A 20 4.62 19.57 4.02
CA LEU A 20 5.18 20.94 4.06
C LEU A 20 6.70 20.94 3.84
N ASN A 21 7.39 19.92 4.33
CA ASN A 21 8.84 19.77 4.26
C ASN A 21 9.26 18.34 3.87
N SER A 22 10.46 18.21 3.29
CA SER A 22 11.07 16.90 3.07
C SER A 22 11.40 16.25 4.41
N SER A 23 11.45 14.91 4.43
CA SER A 23 11.77 14.14 5.63
C SER A 23 12.77 13.03 5.32
N LEU A 24 13.43 12.50 6.35
CA LEU A 24 14.44 11.46 6.24
C LEU A 24 14.18 10.42 7.34
N SER A 25 14.26 9.13 7.00
CA SER A 25 14.08 8.04 7.97
C SER A 25 15.11 6.94 7.81
N ALA A 26 15.35 6.21 8.88
CA ALA A 26 16.02 4.91 8.84
C ALA A 26 14.98 3.78 8.81
N THR A 27 15.07 2.89 7.83
CA THR A 27 14.26 1.67 7.76
C THR A 27 14.78 0.67 8.78
N LEU A 28 13.89 0.13 9.61
CA LEU A 28 14.21 -0.85 10.65
C LEU A 28 14.22 -2.27 10.09
N ASP A 29 15.04 -3.10 10.71
CA ASP A 29 15.16 -4.51 10.38
C ASP A 29 13.83 -5.27 10.52
N SER A 30 13.51 -6.09 9.52
CA SER A 30 12.22 -6.78 9.40
C SER A 30 12.14 -8.07 10.20
N SER A 31 13.25 -8.59 10.76
CA SER A 31 13.20 -9.80 11.59
C SER A 31 12.31 -9.59 12.83
N ASN A 32 12.33 -8.38 13.39
CA ASN A 32 11.59 -8.02 14.59
C ASN A 32 10.33 -7.19 14.29
N LEU A 33 10.42 -6.21 13.38
CA LEU A 33 9.38 -5.18 13.19
C LEU A 33 8.90 -5.13 11.74
N ARG A 34 7.90 -5.95 11.42
CA ARG A 34 7.34 -6.06 10.06
C ARG A 34 5.83 -6.02 10.01
N THR A 35 5.36 -5.73 8.80
CA THR A 35 3.99 -5.93 8.36
C THR A 35 4.03 -6.99 7.28
N GLU A 36 3.15 -7.98 7.38
CA GLU A 36 2.90 -8.98 6.36
C GLU A 36 1.51 -8.72 5.78
N THR A 37 1.41 -8.66 4.45
CA THR A 37 0.13 -8.47 3.75
C THR A 37 -0.03 -9.54 2.69
N THR A 38 -1.18 -10.19 2.70
CA THR A 38 -1.62 -11.12 1.66
C THR A 38 -2.79 -10.48 0.91
N VAL A 39 -2.73 -10.49 -0.42
CA VAL A 39 -3.81 -10.03 -1.28
C VAL A 39 -4.29 -11.20 -2.12
N LEU A 40 -5.59 -11.46 -2.06
CA LEU A 40 -6.28 -12.46 -2.86
C LEU A 40 -7.24 -11.74 -3.80
N ALA A 41 -7.31 -12.19 -5.06
CA ALA A 41 -8.26 -11.69 -6.03
C ALA A 41 -9.12 -12.86 -6.55
N SER A 42 -10.44 -12.70 -6.56
CA SER A 42 -11.34 -13.65 -7.19
C SER A 42 -12.59 -12.95 -7.74
N ARG A 43 -13.15 -13.48 -8.83
CA ARG A 43 -14.49 -13.13 -9.33
C ARG A 43 -15.61 -13.74 -8.51
N SER A 44 -15.32 -14.81 -7.76
CA SER A 44 -16.31 -15.49 -6.91
C SER A 44 -16.50 -14.81 -5.55
N PHE A 45 -15.66 -13.84 -5.20
CA PHE A 45 -15.84 -13.06 -3.99
C PHE A 45 -17.02 -12.08 -4.15
N GLU A 46 -17.89 -12.01 -3.15
CA GLU A 46 -19.06 -11.13 -3.17
C GLU A 46 -18.66 -9.64 -3.11
N LYS A 47 -17.64 -9.30 -2.32
CA LYS A 47 -17.18 -7.92 -2.11
C LYS A 47 -15.70 -7.85 -1.75
N THR A 48 -15.12 -6.66 -1.89
CA THR A 48 -13.76 -6.38 -1.42
C THR A 48 -13.76 -6.23 0.10
N ARG A 49 -12.79 -6.84 0.78
CA ARG A 49 -12.71 -6.87 2.25
C ARG A 49 -11.27 -6.70 2.71
N LEU A 50 -11.09 -6.05 3.86
CA LEU A 50 -9.79 -5.80 4.48
C LEU A 50 -9.82 -6.27 5.93
N TRP A 51 -8.84 -7.07 6.34
CA TRP A 51 -8.61 -7.46 7.73
C TRP A 51 -7.26 -6.92 8.19
N LEU A 52 -7.26 -6.24 9.34
CA LEU A 52 -6.06 -5.77 10.01
C LEU A 52 -5.95 -6.46 11.37
N ASN A 53 -4.89 -7.22 11.59
CA ASN A 53 -4.65 -7.97 12.84
C ASN A 53 -5.88 -8.80 13.28
N GLY A 54 -6.48 -9.52 12.33
CA GLY A 54 -7.66 -10.36 12.56
C GLY A 54 -9.01 -9.62 12.65
N LYS A 55 -9.02 -8.27 12.66
CA LYS A 55 -10.25 -7.48 12.70
C LYS A 55 -10.60 -6.95 11.31
N GLU A 56 -11.80 -7.27 10.85
CA GLU A 56 -12.33 -6.73 9.60
C GLU A 56 -12.52 -5.21 9.68
N GLN A 57 -12.17 -4.52 8.61
CA GLN A 57 -12.30 -3.07 8.46
C GLN A 57 -13.43 -2.76 7.48
N VAL A 58 -14.12 -1.65 7.71
CA VAL A 58 -15.09 -1.11 6.76
C VAL A 58 -14.32 -0.43 5.62
N VAL A 59 -14.51 -0.91 4.39
CA VAL A 59 -13.80 -0.41 3.19
C VAL A 59 -14.71 0.22 2.14
N ASP A 60 -16.03 0.10 2.28
CA ASP A 60 -17.03 0.62 1.34
C ASP A 60 -17.68 1.92 1.83
N ALA A 61 -17.28 2.41 3.00
CA ALA A 61 -17.80 3.67 3.55
C ALA A 61 -17.02 4.86 2.99
N GLU A 62 -17.53 5.50 1.93
CA GLU A 62 -16.86 6.62 1.24
C GLU A 62 -16.47 7.79 2.16
N HIS A 63 -17.19 7.99 3.27
CA HIS A 63 -16.95 9.03 4.27
C HIS A 63 -15.86 8.69 5.30
N LEU A 64 -15.44 7.42 5.39
CA LEU A 64 -14.42 6.99 6.33
C LEU A 64 -13.05 7.15 5.69
N GLU A 65 -12.22 8.04 6.24
CA GLU A 65 -10.93 8.38 5.63
C GLU A 65 -10.03 7.16 5.38
N SER A 66 -9.99 6.20 6.32
CA SER A 66 -9.23 4.96 6.14
C SER A 66 -9.75 4.10 4.97
N ALA A 67 -11.06 4.07 4.75
CA ALA A 67 -11.66 3.40 3.59
C ALA A 67 -11.30 4.13 2.30
N THR A 68 -11.41 5.46 2.29
CA THR A 68 -11.05 6.29 1.13
C THR A 68 -9.59 6.09 0.71
N ARG A 69 -8.67 6.06 1.67
CA ARG A 69 -7.23 5.85 1.43
C ARG A 69 -6.94 4.45 0.88
N PHE A 70 -7.55 3.41 1.45
CA PHE A 70 -7.43 2.03 0.96
C PHE A 70 -7.94 1.90 -0.49
N GLN A 71 -9.17 2.35 -0.76
CA GLN A 71 -9.78 2.27 -2.09
C GLN A 71 -8.98 3.05 -3.12
N ARG A 72 -8.41 4.20 -2.74
CA ARG A 72 -7.52 4.97 -3.61
C ARG A 72 -6.27 4.18 -3.97
N CYS A 73 -5.55 3.62 -3.00
CA CYS A 73 -4.36 2.81 -3.31
C CYS A 73 -4.71 1.64 -4.22
N LEU A 74 -5.80 0.91 -3.95
CA LEU A 74 -6.25 -0.20 -4.78
C LEU A 74 -6.52 0.25 -6.23
N ARG A 75 -7.28 1.32 -6.40
CA ARG A 75 -7.63 1.88 -7.72
C ARG A 75 -6.40 2.38 -8.48
N GLU A 76 -5.51 3.12 -7.82
CA GLU A 76 -4.30 3.67 -8.45
C GLU A 76 -3.32 2.57 -8.87
N MET A 77 -3.19 1.51 -8.08
CA MET A 77 -2.39 0.34 -8.43
C MET A 77 -3.02 -0.43 -9.59
N MET A 78 -4.34 -0.63 -9.58
CA MET A 78 -5.07 -1.31 -10.65
C MET A 78 -5.01 -0.54 -11.99
N ALA A 79 -5.08 0.79 -11.96
CA ALA A 79 -4.92 1.64 -13.14
C ALA A 79 -3.56 1.46 -13.84
N ARG A 80 -2.53 1.05 -13.08
CA ARG A 80 -1.17 0.79 -13.53
C ARG A 80 -0.87 -0.69 -13.76
N ALA A 81 -1.89 -1.55 -13.68
CA ALA A 81 -1.72 -2.95 -14.01
C ALA A 81 -1.13 -3.11 -15.42
N ALA A 82 -0.28 -4.13 -15.58
CA ALA A 82 0.20 -4.55 -16.88
C ALA A 82 -0.98 -5.04 -17.74
N GLU A 83 -0.80 -4.99 -19.07
CA GLU A 83 -1.83 -5.43 -20.03
C GLU A 83 -2.26 -6.89 -19.79
N HIS A 84 -1.32 -7.75 -19.42
CA HIS A 84 -1.57 -9.12 -19.01
C HIS A 84 -0.64 -9.53 -17.86
N VAL A 85 -1.16 -10.30 -16.92
CA VAL A 85 -0.39 -10.90 -15.82
C VAL A 85 -0.76 -12.37 -15.70
N SER A 86 0.24 -13.24 -15.54
CA SER A 86 0.07 -14.66 -15.32
C SER A 86 0.21 -14.99 -13.83
N HIS A 87 -0.75 -15.73 -13.29
CA HIS A 87 -0.76 -16.20 -11.90
C HIS A 87 -0.96 -17.72 -11.85
N LEU A 88 -0.53 -18.34 -10.75
CA LEU A 88 -0.93 -19.70 -10.43
C LEU A 88 -2.21 -19.64 -9.58
N ASN A 89 -3.23 -20.40 -9.97
CA ASN A 89 -4.40 -20.59 -9.12
C ASN A 89 -4.11 -21.60 -7.99
N ASN A 90 -5.12 -21.85 -7.15
CA ASN A 90 -5.04 -22.80 -6.03
C ASN A 90 -4.83 -24.27 -6.47
N LYS A 91 -4.96 -24.60 -7.75
CA LYS A 91 -4.67 -25.91 -8.34
C LYS A 91 -3.30 -25.96 -9.02
N GLY A 92 -2.54 -24.87 -9.01
CA GLY A 92 -1.25 -24.77 -9.70
C GLY A 92 -1.36 -24.55 -11.21
N GLU A 93 -2.54 -24.18 -11.72
CA GLU A 93 -2.76 -23.89 -13.13
C GLU A 93 -2.47 -22.41 -13.42
N ILE A 94 -1.90 -22.12 -14.59
CA ILE A 94 -1.65 -20.75 -15.02
C ILE A 94 -2.97 -20.09 -15.43
N VAL A 95 -3.27 -18.96 -14.81
CA VAL A 95 -4.37 -18.06 -15.16
C VAL A 95 -3.79 -16.77 -15.67
N ASN A 96 -4.17 -16.38 -16.88
CA ASN A 96 -3.83 -15.09 -17.46
C ASN A 96 -4.96 -14.11 -17.20
N VAL A 97 -4.64 -12.95 -16.64
CA VAL A 97 -5.60 -11.88 -16.34
C VAL A 97 -5.22 -10.66 -17.17
N ALA A 98 -6.11 -10.23 -18.06
CA ALA A 98 -5.96 -8.99 -18.80
C ALA A 98 -6.32 -7.78 -17.92
N LYS A 99 -5.70 -6.62 -18.20
CA LYS A 99 -5.94 -5.38 -17.45
C LYS A 99 -7.41 -5.00 -17.31
N SER A 100 -8.17 -5.15 -18.39
CA SER A 100 -9.61 -4.84 -18.44
C SER A 100 -10.44 -5.72 -17.49
N GLU A 101 -9.96 -6.92 -17.17
CA GLU A 101 -10.68 -7.89 -16.36
C GLU A 101 -10.62 -7.57 -14.86
N TRP A 102 -9.62 -6.80 -14.38
CA TRP A 102 -9.47 -6.49 -12.95
C TRP A 102 -10.71 -5.83 -12.33
N SER A 103 -11.49 -5.09 -13.12
CA SER A 103 -12.76 -4.49 -12.70
C SER A 103 -13.81 -5.51 -12.24
N SER A 104 -13.73 -6.74 -12.75
CA SER A 104 -14.62 -7.87 -12.40
C SER A 104 -14.18 -8.63 -11.14
N TYR A 105 -12.95 -8.42 -10.68
CA TYR A 105 -12.43 -9.09 -9.48
C TYR A 105 -12.80 -8.30 -8.22
N LYS A 106 -13.03 -9.03 -7.13
CA LYS A 106 -13.01 -8.47 -5.77
C LYS A 106 -11.76 -8.94 -5.04
N PHE A 107 -11.39 -8.20 -4.00
CA PHE A 107 -10.13 -8.39 -3.30
C PHE A 107 -10.34 -8.69 -1.83
N HIS A 108 -9.69 -9.75 -1.33
CA HIS A 108 -9.57 -9.99 0.10
C HIS A 108 -8.13 -9.65 0.51
N VAL A 109 -7.98 -8.66 1.38
CA VAL A 109 -6.68 -8.18 1.86
C VAL A 109 -6.54 -8.49 3.33
N ILE A 110 -5.52 -9.26 3.70
CA ILE A 110 -5.23 -9.61 5.09
C ILE A 110 -3.87 -9.02 5.43
N SER A 111 -3.81 -8.17 6.45
CA SER A 111 -2.55 -7.55 6.89
C SER A 111 -2.36 -7.74 8.39
N ILE A 112 -1.16 -8.17 8.77
CA ILE A 112 -0.76 -8.48 10.14
C ILE A 112 0.54 -7.74 10.45
N ASN A 113 0.61 -7.14 11.63
CA ASN A 113 1.80 -6.45 12.12
C ASN A 113 2.39 -7.17 13.32
N THR A 114 3.72 -7.25 13.39
CA THR A 114 4.44 -7.79 14.56
C THR A 114 4.72 -6.74 15.63
N PHE A 115 4.22 -5.50 15.47
CA PHE A 115 4.45 -4.42 16.42
C PHE A 115 3.73 -4.69 17.75
N PRO A 116 4.41 -4.56 18.91
CA PRO A 116 3.72 -4.56 20.19
C PRO A 116 2.70 -3.42 20.22
N THR A 117 1.46 -3.69 20.65
CA THR A 117 0.35 -2.73 20.62
C THR A 117 0.65 -1.43 21.40
N ALA A 118 1.58 -1.47 22.36
CA ALA A 118 2.00 -0.32 23.19
C ALA A 118 3.32 0.35 22.75
N ALA A 119 3.94 -0.07 21.65
CA ALA A 119 5.29 0.40 21.27
C ALA A 119 5.34 1.81 20.65
N GLY A 120 4.19 2.49 20.46
CA GLY A 120 4.14 3.83 19.86
C GLY A 120 4.63 3.90 18.40
N LEU A 121 4.72 2.76 17.71
CA LEU A 121 5.20 2.66 16.34
C LEU A 121 4.08 2.96 15.33
N ALA A 122 4.43 3.70 14.27
CA ALA A 122 3.52 4.04 13.18
C ALA A 122 3.21 2.81 12.30
N SER A 123 2.18 2.04 12.70
CA SER A 123 1.74 0.82 12.03
C SER A 123 1.20 1.06 10.60
N SER A 124 0.68 2.26 10.33
CA SER A 124 0.12 2.61 9.02
C SER A 124 1.17 2.76 7.93
N ALA A 125 2.39 3.18 8.27
CA ALA A 125 3.46 3.42 7.30
C ALA A 125 3.90 2.11 6.62
N SER A 126 4.18 1.07 7.41
CA SER A 126 4.52 -0.24 6.87
C SER A 126 3.31 -0.95 6.26
N GLY A 127 2.11 -0.75 6.82
CA GLY A 127 0.86 -1.29 6.27
C GLY A 127 0.60 -0.88 4.82
N TYR A 128 0.58 0.43 4.55
CA TYR A 128 0.35 0.92 3.19
C TYR A 128 1.49 0.62 2.23
N ALA A 129 2.75 0.62 2.71
CA ALA A 129 3.89 0.21 1.89
C ALA A 129 3.77 -1.26 1.47
N CYS A 130 3.44 -2.15 2.41
CA CYS A 130 3.26 -3.57 2.14
C CYS A 130 2.04 -3.82 1.24
N LEU A 131 0.93 -3.09 1.45
CA LEU A 131 -0.24 -3.15 0.58
C LEU A 131 0.10 -2.80 -0.87
N VAL A 132 0.72 -1.64 -1.12
CA VAL A 132 0.99 -1.24 -2.51
C VAL A 132 2.05 -2.13 -3.14
N TYR A 133 3.02 -2.61 -2.37
CA TYR A 133 4.00 -3.57 -2.87
C TYR A 133 3.32 -4.87 -3.31
N ALA A 134 2.47 -5.45 -2.46
CA ALA A 134 1.72 -6.67 -2.78
C ALA A 134 0.78 -6.48 -3.98
N LEU A 135 0.08 -5.34 -4.06
CA LEU A 135 -0.74 -5.00 -5.23
C LEU A 135 0.09 -4.81 -6.49
N GLY A 136 1.28 -4.23 -6.39
CA GLY A 136 2.20 -4.08 -7.53
C GLY A 136 2.63 -5.43 -8.09
N GLN A 137 2.93 -6.39 -7.22
CA GLN A 137 3.21 -7.78 -7.61
C GLN A 137 1.98 -8.45 -8.23
N LEU A 138 0.81 -8.29 -7.62
CA LEU A 138 -0.44 -8.87 -8.13
C LEU A 138 -0.81 -8.33 -9.51
N PHE A 139 -0.68 -7.03 -9.73
CA PHE A 139 -1.08 -6.38 -10.98
C PHE A 139 0.05 -6.31 -12.02
N GLY A 140 1.22 -6.87 -11.73
CA GLY A 140 2.38 -6.82 -12.62
C GLY A 140 2.81 -5.38 -12.95
N VAL A 141 2.65 -4.46 -12.00
CA VAL A 141 2.90 -3.02 -12.22
C VAL A 141 4.35 -2.79 -12.62
N LYS A 142 4.55 -2.07 -13.72
CA LYS A 142 5.84 -1.51 -14.13
C LYS A 142 5.76 0.00 -13.99
N GLU A 143 6.66 0.57 -13.21
CA GLU A 143 6.67 2.02 -13.00
C GLU A 143 6.96 2.76 -14.31
N ALA A 144 6.14 3.76 -14.63
CA ALA A 144 6.38 4.67 -15.74
C ALA A 144 7.55 5.63 -15.46
N PHE A 145 7.83 5.88 -14.18
CA PHE A 145 8.97 6.66 -13.70
C PHE A 145 9.38 6.19 -12.31
N GLU A 146 10.65 6.38 -11.96
CA GLU A 146 11.19 5.96 -10.66
C GLU A 146 10.38 6.55 -9.49
N GLY A 147 9.87 5.68 -8.63
CA GLY A 147 9.15 6.07 -7.43
C GLY A 147 7.65 6.30 -7.62
N GLU A 148 7.08 5.94 -8.77
CA GLU A 148 5.63 5.99 -9.01
C GLU A 148 4.82 5.22 -7.94
N VAL A 149 5.24 4.02 -7.55
CA VAL A 149 4.60 3.22 -6.49
C VAL A 149 4.77 3.90 -5.13
N THR A 150 5.88 4.58 -4.89
CA THR A 150 6.09 5.35 -3.65
C THR A 150 5.11 6.52 -3.54
N CYS A 151 4.76 7.16 -4.66
CA CYS A 151 3.72 8.19 -4.72
C CYS A 151 2.33 7.65 -4.36
N ILE A 152 2.03 6.39 -4.69
CA ILE A 152 0.76 5.75 -4.33
C ILE A 152 0.76 5.36 -2.85
N ALA A 153 1.88 4.82 -2.33
CA ALA A 153 2.04 4.55 -0.90
C ALA A 153 1.79 5.80 -0.05
N ARG A 154 2.36 6.93 -0.47
CA ARG A 154 2.18 8.25 0.16
C ARG A 154 0.71 8.62 0.32
N GLN A 155 -0.09 8.42 -0.73
CA GLN A 155 -1.52 8.75 -0.71
C GLN A 155 -2.31 7.87 0.27
N GLY A 156 -1.86 6.65 0.54
CA GLY A 156 -2.40 5.80 1.59
C GLY A 156 -2.00 6.22 3.00
N SER A 157 -0.71 6.52 3.19
CA SER A 157 -0.17 7.11 4.41
C SER A 157 1.13 7.84 4.07
N GLY A 158 1.25 9.14 4.37
CA GLY A 158 2.36 9.97 3.87
C GLY A 158 3.74 9.34 4.09
N SER A 159 4.01 8.87 5.31
CA SER A 159 5.29 8.24 5.66
C SER A 159 5.52 6.83 5.10
N ALA A 160 4.52 6.20 4.48
CA ALA A 160 4.62 4.88 3.88
C ALA A 160 5.55 4.84 2.67
N CYS A 161 5.68 5.96 1.92
CA CYS A 161 6.59 6.03 0.77
C CYS A 161 8.04 5.67 1.14
N ARG A 162 8.48 6.02 2.35
CA ARG A 162 9.84 5.73 2.83
C ARG A 162 10.03 4.27 3.26
N SER A 163 8.95 3.51 3.48
CA SER A 163 9.02 2.10 3.88
C SER A 163 9.17 1.14 2.69
N LEU A 164 9.18 1.65 1.45
CA LEU A 164 9.41 0.84 0.24
C LEU A 164 10.89 0.59 -0.05
N MET A 165 11.79 1.24 0.68
CA MET A 165 13.24 1.14 0.50
C MET A 165 13.94 0.84 1.83
N GLY A 166 15.11 0.19 1.76
CA GLY A 166 15.98 -0.09 2.90
C GLY A 166 16.95 1.06 3.20
N GLY A 167 17.62 1.01 4.35
CA GLY A 167 18.65 1.99 4.73
C GLY A 167 18.10 3.35 5.16
N PHE A 168 18.77 4.43 4.76
CA PHE A 168 18.33 5.81 4.98
C PHE A 168 17.56 6.32 3.77
N VAL A 169 16.30 6.68 3.98
CA VAL A 169 15.35 6.99 2.91
C VAL A 169 14.81 8.40 3.07
N ARG A 170 14.98 9.21 2.02
CA ARG A 170 14.44 10.57 1.95
C ARG A 170 13.09 10.57 1.27
N TRP A 171 12.11 11.26 1.85
CA TRP A 171 10.89 11.65 1.16
C TRP A 171 11.03 13.11 0.73
N GLU A 172 11.14 13.31 -0.57
CA GLU A 172 11.13 14.64 -1.18
C GLU A 172 9.74 15.27 -1.14
N LYS A 173 9.66 16.52 -0.67
CA LYS A 173 8.38 17.23 -0.60
C LYS A 173 7.74 17.43 -1.97
N GLY A 174 8.53 17.46 -3.04
CA GLY A 174 8.08 17.87 -4.37
C GLY A 174 7.67 19.35 -4.43
N THR A 175 7.54 19.88 -5.65
CA THR A 175 7.14 21.27 -5.92
C THR A 175 5.82 21.36 -6.69
N SER A 176 5.42 20.29 -7.37
CA SER A 176 4.17 20.19 -8.11
C SER A 176 3.19 19.22 -7.40
N PRO A 177 1.88 19.29 -7.72
CA PRO A 177 0.88 18.34 -7.22
C PRO A 177 1.22 16.87 -7.55
#